data_AF-A0A0F8YS61-F1
#
_entry.id   AF-A0A0F8YS61-F1
#
_cell.length_a   1.000
_cell.length_b   1.000
_cell.length_c   1.000
_cell.angle_alpha   90.00
_cell.angle_beta   90.00
_cell.angle_gamma   90.00
#
_symmetry.space_group_name_H-M   'P 1'
#
loop_
_entity.id
_entity.type
_entity.pdbx_description
1 polymer ?
#
loop_
_entity_poly.entity_id
_entity_poly.type
_entity_poly.pdbx_seq_one_letter_code
_entity_poly.pdbx_strand_id
1 'polypeptide(L)'
;MSSQTASSLSVEKKPAPFTAEEWLHLTLGKAYFWYFLDNVFVRSFDGERYRNNEGEWVPFEFSAVHREWALIAQVNPRFCIQASRSHLKTTVIGQGFPFWLMAGVKDGEYLDGLYLAYNGALAKERVADLKRYILGNSYCRFWKDLKPTAESIIDFLVDWGDGPVGRVVLKGAGIKAANRGRHPK
;
A
#
# COMPACT_ATOMS: atom_id res chain seq x y z
N MET A 1 -34.24 10.36 -40.12
CA MET A 1 -33.27 11.43 -39.85
C MET A 1 -32.49 11.04 -38.61
N SER A 2 -31.27 10.56 -38.83
CA SER A 2 -30.35 10.08 -37.81
C SER A 2 -29.70 11.27 -37.11
N SER A 3 -29.77 11.33 -35.78
CA SER A 3 -28.93 12.21 -34.96
C SER A 3 -28.00 11.34 -34.14
N GLN A 4 -26.76 11.23 -34.62
CA GLN A 4 -25.65 10.65 -33.88
C GLN A 4 -25.28 11.59 -32.74
N THR A 5 -25.51 11.17 -31.50
CA THR A 5 -24.89 11.79 -30.33
C THR A 5 -23.48 11.23 -30.21
N ALA A 6 -22.50 11.99 -30.67
CA ALA A 6 -21.09 11.68 -30.50
C ALA A 6 -20.77 11.63 -28.99
N SER A 7 -20.42 10.44 -28.52
CA SER A 7 -19.88 10.19 -27.18
C SER A 7 -18.53 10.89 -27.07
N SER A 8 -18.43 11.89 -26.20
CA SER A 8 -17.17 12.51 -25.82
C SER A 8 -16.37 11.53 -24.96
N LEU A 9 -15.57 10.69 -25.61
CA LEU A 9 -14.50 9.95 -24.96
C LEU A 9 -13.51 10.94 -24.35
N SER A 10 -13.57 11.10 -23.03
CA SER A 10 -12.53 11.80 -22.27
C SER A 10 -11.21 11.09 -22.54
N VAL A 11 -10.28 11.76 -23.22
CA VAL A 11 -8.92 11.27 -23.43
C VAL A 11 -8.29 11.10 -22.05
N GLU A 12 -8.16 9.86 -21.60
CA GLU A 12 -7.52 9.51 -20.33
C GLU A 12 -6.05 9.97 -20.43
N LYS A 13 -5.73 11.08 -19.76
CA LYS A 13 -4.40 11.68 -19.80
C LYS A 13 -3.44 10.73 -19.10
N LYS A 14 -2.54 10.10 -19.87
CA LYS A 14 -1.51 9.22 -19.30
C LYS A 14 -0.75 9.94 -18.18
N PRO A 15 -0.43 9.26 -17.06
CA PRO A 15 0.34 9.86 -15.98
C PRO A 15 1.69 10.38 -16.49
N ALA A 16 2.20 11.44 -15.88
CA ALA A 16 3.53 11.94 -16.19
C ALA A 16 4.60 10.91 -15.77
N PRO A 17 5.67 10.73 -16.57
CA PRO A 17 6.81 9.88 -16.18
C PRO A 17 7.40 10.28 -14.82
N PHE A 18 8.09 9.34 -14.17
CA PHE A 18 8.84 9.64 -12.94
C PHE A 18 10.04 10.55 -13.23
N THR A 19 10.26 11.53 -12.34
CA THR A 19 11.50 12.32 -12.31
C THR A 19 12.67 11.47 -11.84
N ALA A 20 13.91 11.96 -12.02
CA ALA A 20 15.10 11.26 -11.52
C ALA A 20 15.09 11.09 -9.99
N GLU A 21 14.57 12.09 -9.27
CA GLU A 21 14.41 12.04 -7.81
C GLU A 21 13.36 11.00 -7.40
N GLU A 22 12.21 10.97 -8.10
CA GLU A 22 11.19 9.96 -7.84
C GLU A 22 11.73 8.54 -8.10
N TRP A 23 12.50 8.35 -9.17
CA TRP A 23 13.17 7.08 -9.44
C TRP A 23 14.13 6.67 -8.33
N LEU A 24 14.94 7.59 -7.81
CA LEU A 24 15.81 7.32 -6.66
C LEU A 24 15.00 6.82 -5.46
N HIS A 25 13.89 7.48 -5.15
CA HIS A 25 13.04 7.07 -4.05
C HIS A 25 12.40 5.69 -4.26
N LEU A 26 11.96 5.39 -5.48
CA LEU A 26 11.41 4.08 -5.82
C LEU A 26 12.45 2.98 -5.72
N THR A 27 13.65 3.19 -6.25
CA THR A 27 14.73 2.21 -6.20
C THR A 27 15.16 1.91 -4.77
N LEU A 28 15.41 2.95 -3.96
CA LEU A 28 15.78 2.77 -2.56
C LEU A 28 14.62 2.25 -1.71
N GLY A 29 13.40 2.71 -1.95
CA GLY A 29 12.20 2.25 -1.27
C GLY A 29 11.94 0.77 -1.50
N LYS A 30 12.13 0.26 -2.72
CA LYS A 30 12.02 -1.18 -3.01
C LYS A 30 13.06 -2.01 -2.26
N ALA A 31 14.26 -1.47 -2.04
CA ALA A 31 15.35 -2.18 -1.36
C ALA A 31 15.27 -2.10 0.18
N TYR A 32 14.77 -0.99 0.73
CA TYR A 32 14.81 -0.70 2.16
C TYR A 32 13.44 -0.26 2.67
N PHE A 33 12.86 -1.06 3.56
CA PHE A 33 11.52 -0.81 4.09
C PHE A 33 11.45 0.49 4.90
N TRP A 34 12.46 0.79 5.71
CA TRP A 34 12.49 2.06 6.46
C TRP A 34 12.51 3.28 5.51
N TYR A 35 13.24 3.18 4.40
CA TYR A 35 13.32 4.24 3.40
C TYR A 35 11.99 4.39 2.65
N PHE A 36 11.34 3.26 2.35
CA PHE A 36 10.01 3.24 1.77
C PHE A 36 9.00 3.96 2.65
N LEU A 37 9.01 3.73 3.96
CA LEU A 37 8.13 4.44 4.90
C LEU A 37 8.32 5.95 4.79
N ASP A 38 9.57 6.41 4.91
CA ASP A 38 9.91 7.83 5.01
C ASP A 38 9.76 8.61 3.71
N ASN A 39 9.82 7.96 2.54
CA ASN A 39 9.88 8.66 1.25
C ASN A 39 8.75 8.30 0.29
N VAL A 40 8.24 7.06 0.35
CA VAL A 40 7.22 6.55 -0.57
C VAL A 40 5.88 6.47 0.14
N PHE A 41 5.76 5.67 1.20
CA PHE A 41 4.50 5.47 1.90
C PHE A 41 3.96 6.74 2.57
N VAL A 42 4.84 7.60 3.07
CA VAL A 42 4.44 8.90 3.64
C VAL A 42 3.60 9.74 2.67
N ARG A 43 3.80 9.58 1.35
CA ARG A 43 3.02 10.30 0.33
C ARG A 43 1.56 9.90 0.26
N SER A 44 1.19 8.75 0.84
CA SER A 44 -0.22 8.38 1.04
C SER A 44 -0.94 9.30 2.03
N PHE A 45 -0.20 10.13 2.77
CA PHE A 45 -0.70 11.07 3.77
C PHE A 45 -0.41 12.53 3.37
N ASP A 46 -0.04 12.81 2.11
CA ASP A 46 0.22 14.17 1.65
C ASP A 46 -1.04 15.05 1.87
N GLY A 47 -0.85 16.17 2.58
CA GLY A 47 -1.94 17.07 2.97
C GLY A 47 -2.64 16.70 4.28
N GLU A 48 -2.37 15.52 4.85
CA GLU A 48 -2.80 15.18 6.20
C GLU A 48 -1.88 15.81 7.26
N ARG A 49 -2.47 16.22 8.38
CA ARG A 49 -1.75 16.75 9.55
C ARG A 49 -2.23 16.02 10.80
N TYR A 50 -1.35 15.83 11.76
CA TYR A 50 -1.71 15.32 13.08
C TYR A 50 -1.25 16.26 14.18
N ARG A 51 -1.85 16.10 15.35
CA ARG A 51 -1.46 16.81 16.55
C ARG A 51 -0.31 16.07 17.23
N ASN A 52 0.86 16.71 17.35
CA ASN A 52 2.01 16.15 18.06
C ASN A 52 1.80 16.22 19.59
N ASN A 53 2.79 15.73 20.35
CA ASN A 53 2.76 15.75 21.82
C ASN A 53 2.80 17.17 22.42
N GLU A 54 3.25 18.16 21.64
CA GLU A 54 3.29 19.58 22.02
C GLU A 54 1.98 20.30 21.68
N GLY A 55 1.03 19.59 21.07
CA GLY A 55 -0.28 20.10 20.70
C GLY A 55 -0.31 20.82 19.36
N GLU A 56 0.79 20.86 18.62
CA GLU A 56 0.94 21.49 17.31
C GLU A 56 0.47 20.57 16.17
N TRP A 57 -0.11 21.16 15.13
CA TRP A 57 -0.47 20.43 13.91
C TRP A 57 0.74 20.35 13.00
N VAL A 58 1.33 19.17 12.86
CA VAL A 58 2.49 18.93 12.01
C VAL A 58 2.13 17.99 10.86
N PRO A 59 2.87 18.01 9.73
CA PRO A 59 2.73 17.03 8.67
C PRO A 59 2.93 15.61 9.18
N PHE A 60 2.39 14.63 8.46
CA PHE A 60 2.56 13.24 8.86
C PHE A 60 4.03 12.79 8.73
N GLU A 61 4.64 12.30 9.82
CA GLU A 61 6.00 11.75 9.80
C GLU A 61 6.12 10.42 10.56
N PHE A 62 7.06 9.58 10.13
CA PHE A 62 7.42 8.38 10.87
C PHE A 62 8.57 8.68 11.83
N SER A 63 8.45 8.21 13.07
CA SER A 63 9.46 8.39 14.12
C SER A 63 10.56 7.32 14.08
N ALA A 64 11.60 7.49 14.90
CA ALA A 64 12.72 6.55 15.02
C ALA A 64 12.26 5.11 15.37
N VAL A 65 11.27 4.95 16.23
CA VAL A 65 10.76 3.60 16.59
C VAL A 65 10.13 2.88 15.39
N HIS A 66 9.51 3.62 14.47
CA HIS A 66 8.96 3.02 13.25
C HIS A 66 10.07 2.52 12.32
N ARG A 67 11.21 3.24 12.27
CA ARG A 67 12.40 2.79 11.51
C ARG A 67 12.99 1.51 12.10
N GLU A 68 13.09 1.41 13.43
CA GLU A 68 13.54 0.18 14.10
C GLU A 68 12.63 -1.02 13.77
N TRP A 69 11.32 -0.82 13.82
CA TRP A 69 10.36 -1.86 13.44
C TRP A 69 10.50 -2.26 11.98
N ALA A 70 10.75 -1.30 11.09
CA ALA A 70 10.95 -1.57 9.67
C ALA A 70 12.22 -2.40 9.43
N LEU A 71 13.32 -2.08 10.12
CA LEU A 71 14.55 -2.87 10.06
C LEU A 71 14.33 -4.30 10.54
N ILE A 72 13.62 -4.48 11.66
CA ILE A 72 13.29 -5.81 12.19
C ILE A 72 12.42 -6.60 11.20
N ALA A 73 11.37 -5.98 10.67
CA ALA A 73 10.44 -6.64 9.75
C ALA A 73 11.10 -7.02 8.42
N GLN A 74 12.02 -6.19 7.92
CA GLN A 74 12.74 -6.44 6.67
C GLN A 74 13.65 -7.67 6.74
N VAL A 75 14.36 -7.86 7.86
CA VAL A 75 15.34 -8.96 7.99
C VAL A 75 14.73 -10.25 8.55
N ASN A 76 13.53 -10.18 9.15
CA ASN A 76 12.87 -11.33 9.76
C ASN A 76 11.56 -11.67 9.03
N PRO A 77 11.49 -12.76 8.25
CA PRO A 77 10.25 -13.16 7.56
C PRO A 77 9.15 -13.62 8.53
N ARG A 78 9.51 -13.89 9.79
CA ARG A 78 8.58 -14.25 10.88
C ARG A 78 8.96 -13.42 12.10
N PHE A 79 8.13 -12.43 12.42
CA PHE A 79 8.38 -11.54 13.55
C PHE A 79 7.09 -11.25 14.32
N CYS A 80 7.25 -10.76 15.54
CA CYS A 80 6.18 -10.29 16.38
C CYS A 80 6.61 -8.95 17.01
N ILE A 81 5.74 -7.95 16.96
CA ILE A 81 5.97 -6.67 17.64
C ILE A 81 4.93 -6.52 18.75
N GLN A 82 5.45 -6.41 19.97
CA GLN A 82 4.66 -6.02 21.13
C GLN A 82 4.86 -4.53 21.37
N ALA A 83 3.81 -3.74 21.10
CA ALA A 83 3.82 -2.30 21.27
C ALA A 83 2.56 -1.82 21.98
N SER A 84 2.69 -0.73 22.72
CA SER A 84 1.58 -0.05 23.39
C SER A 84 0.54 0.49 22.39
N ARG A 85 -0.58 0.99 22.91
CA ARG A 85 -1.63 1.62 22.07
C ARG A 85 -1.14 2.93 21.48
N SER A 86 -1.72 3.35 20.36
CA SER A 86 -1.47 4.66 19.74
C SER A 86 -0.04 4.92 19.22
N HIS A 87 0.72 3.88 18.88
CA HIS A 87 2.07 3.99 18.28
C HIS A 87 2.07 3.61 16.80
N LEU A 88 0.98 3.86 16.08
CA LEU A 88 0.86 3.64 14.61
C LEU A 88 1.29 2.24 14.10
N LYS A 89 1.33 1.21 14.96
CA LYS A 89 1.70 -0.17 14.58
C LYS A 89 0.90 -0.74 13.42
N THR A 90 -0.40 -0.41 13.37
CA THR A 90 -1.26 -0.82 12.25
C THR A 90 -0.84 -0.14 10.96
N THR A 91 -0.50 1.14 11.02
CA THR A 91 -0.04 1.93 9.87
C THR A 91 1.30 1.43 9.37
N VAL A 92 2.29 1.26 10.25
CA VAL A 92 3.64 0.84 9.87
C VAL A 92 3.65 -0.63 9.42
N ILE A 93 3.19 -1.55 10.28
CA ILE A 93 3.35 -2.99 10.06
C ILE A 93 2.13 -3.60 9.39
N GLY A 94 0.92 -3.16 9.74
CA GLY A 94 -0.30 -3.69 9.13
C GLY A 94 -0.54 -3.17 7.71
N GLN A 95 -0.04 -1.98 7.36
CA GLN A 95 -0.34 -1.35 6.07
C GLN A 95 0.94 -1.08 5.28
N GLY A 96 1.91 -0.41 5.89
CA GLY A 96 3.19 -0.09 5.27
C GLY A 96 3.98 -1.33 4.83
N PHE A 97 4.07 -2.35 5.69
CA PHE A 97 4.84 -3.57 5.35
C PHE A 97 4.21 -4.37 4.19
N PRO A 98 2.91 -4.70 4.17
CA PRO A 98 2.30 -5.29 3.00
C PRO A 98 2.46 -4.42 1.75
N PHE A 99 2.30 -3.09 1.86
CA PHE A 99 2.51 -2.20 0.71
C PHE A 99 3.94 -2.32 0.16
N TRP A 100 4.93 -2.30 1.04
CA TRP A 100 6.33 -2.47 0.66
C TRP A 100 6.58 -3.79 -0.06
N LEU A 101 6.01 -4.91 0.44
CA LEU A 101 6.09 -6.21 -0.23
C LEU A 101 5.45 -6.17 -1.63
N MET A 102 4.29 -5.53 -1.78
CA MET A 102 3.63 -5.35 -3.08
C MET A 102 4.46 -4.50 -4.03
N ALA A 103 5.13 -3.46 -3.52
CA ALA A 103 5.98 -2.58 -4.30
C ALA A 103 7.24 -3.28 -4.84
N GLY A 104 7.69 -4.34 -4.15
CA GLY A 104 8.83 -5.17 -4.52
C GLY A 104 8.52 -6.31 -5.51
N VAL A 105 7.27 -6.49 -5.94
CA VAL A 105 6.87 -7.51 -6.91
C VAL A 105 7.61 -7.29 -8.23
N LYS A 106 8.17 -8.37 -8.77
CA LYS A 106 8.94 -8.37 -10.01
C LYS A 106 8.04 -8.56 -11.23
N ASP A 107 8.65 -8.37 -12.40
CA ASP A 107 7.99 -8.69 -13.65
C ASP A 107 7.46 -10.14 -13.67
N GLY A 108 6.23 -10.30 -14.17
CA GLY A 108 5.57 -11.59 -14.33
C GLY A 108 5.23 -12.29 -13.02
N GLU A 109 5.54 -11.68 -11.87
CA GLU A 109 5.29 -12.26 -10.56
C GLU A 109 3.83 -12.04 -10.16
N TYR A 110 3.26 -13.07 -9.52
CA TYR A 110 1.94 -13.03 -8.92
C TYR A 110 2.07 -13.19 -7.40
N LEU A 111 1.78 -12.12 -6.68
CA LEU A 111 1.75 -12.11 -5.22
C LEU A 111 0.31 -12.31 -4.73
N ASP A 112 0.00 -13.48 -4.16
CA ASP A 112 -1.26 -13.74 -3.45
C ASP A 112 -1.03 -13.63 -1.95
N GLY A 113 -1.74 -12.70 -1.31
CA GLY A 113 -1.61 -12.40 0.09
C GLY A 113 -2.92 -12.59 0.86
N LEU A 114 -2.78 -12.93 2.14
CA LEU A 114 -3.88 -12.98 3.10
C LEU A 114 -3.58 -12.09 4.30
N TYR A 115 -4.40 -11.06 4.51
CA TYR A 115 -4.34 -10.20 5.68
C TYR A 115 -5.19 -10.79 6.80
N LEU A 116 -4.57 -11.18 7.92
CA LEU A 116 -5.25 -11.75 9.07
C LEU A 116 -5.44 -10.72 10.19
N ALA A 117 -6.66 -10.66 10.73
CA ALA A 117 -6.97 -9.90 11.93
C ALA A 117 -7.83 -10.71 12.91
N TYR A 118 -8.11 -10.14 14.08
CA TYR A 118 -8.95 -10.77 15.11
C TYR A 118 -10.29 -11.27 14.56
N ASN A 119 -10.96 -10.46 13.75
CA ASN A 119 -12.19 -10.82 13.08
C ASN A 119 -12.17 -10.38 11.60
N GLY A 120 -13.10 -10.91 10.81
CA GLY A 120 -13.15 -10.65 9.37
C GLY A 120 -13.53 -9.22 9.00
N ALA A 121 -14.32 -8.53 9.83
CA ALA A 121 -14.70 -7.13 9.58
C ALA A 121 -13.48 -6.20 9.71
N LEU A 122 -12.72 -6.35 10.80
CA LEU A 122 -11.48 -5.62 11.03
C LEU A 122 -10.46 -5.90 9.92
N ALA A 123 -10.31 -7.16 9.47
CA ALA A 123 -9.40 -7.48 8.38
C ALA A 123 -9.80 -6.78 7.06
N LYS A 124 -11.10 -6.72 6.76
CA LYS A 124 -11.61 -6.01 5.58
C LYS A 124 -11.38 -4.51 5.66
N GLU A 125 -11.62 -3.90 6.84
CA GLU A 125 -11.32 -2.49 7.11
C GLU A 125 -9.85 -2.18 6.83
N ARG A 126 -8.92 -3.00 7.35
CA ARG A 126 -7.48 -2.77 7.12
C ARG A 126 -7.05 -2.90 5.67
N VAL A 127 -7.64 -3.83 4.93
CA VAL A 127 -7.38 -3.97 3.48
C VAL A 127 -7.96 -2.78 2.72
N ALA A 128 -9.14 -2.28 3.10
CA ALA A 128 -9.73 -1.09 2.49
C ALA A 128 -8.90 0.17 2.76
N ASP A 129 -8.42 0.36 3.98
CA ASP A 129 -7.50 1.45 4.33
C ASP A 129 -6.23 1.38 3.48
N LEU A 130 -5.61 0.20 3.37
CA LEU A 130 -4.41 0.01 2.57
C LEU A 130 -4.65 0.31 1.09
N LYS A 131 -5.77 -0.15 0.54
CA LYS A 131 -6.16 0.15 -0.83
C LYS A 131 -6.29 1.66 -1.05
N ARG A 132 -6.92 2.37 -0.12
CA ARG A 132 -7.02 3.84 -0.16
C ARG A 132 -5.63 4.50 -0.12
N TYR A 133 -4.71 4.02 0.71
CA TYR A 133 -3.35 4.54 0.75
C TYR A 133 -2.59 4.33 -0.55
N ILE A 134 -2.74 3.17 -1.19
CA ILE A 134 -2.14 2.91 -2.51
C ILE A 134 -2.71 3.87 -3.55
N LEU A 135 -4.03 4.01 -3.61
CA LEU A 135 -4.70 4.88 -4.58
C LEU A 135 -4.39 6.37 -4.38
N GLY A 136 -4.17 6.81 -3.14
CA GLY A 136 -3.78 8.17 -2.81
C GLY A 136 -2.29 8.46 -2.97
N ASN A 137 -1.45 7.44 -3.20
CA ASN A 137 -0.01 7.62 -3.27
C ASN A 137 0.45 8.06 -4.67
N SER A 138 1.15 9.19 -4.76
CA SER A 138 1.68 9.74 -6.02
C SER A 138 2.67 8.82 -6.73
N TYR A 139 3.34 7.92 -5.99
CA TYR A 139 4.22 6.90 -6.55
C TYR A 139 3.46 5.73 -7.19
N CYS A 140 2.18 5.54 -6.87
CA CYS A 140 1.37 4.47 -7.45
C CYS A 140 0.55 4.91 -8.67
N ARG A 141 0.85 6.07 -9.26
CA ARG A 141 0.08 6.64 -10.37
C ARG A 141 0.00 5.79 -11.65
N PHE A 142 0.87 4.80 -11.80
CA PHE A 142 0.84 3.82 -12.89
C PHE A 142 0.18 2.50 -12.51
N TRP A 143 -0.12 2.28 -11.23
CA TRP A 143 -0.76 1.06 -10.77
C TRP A 143 -2.22 1.05 -11.20
N LYS A 144 -2.71 -0.11 -11.64
CA LYS A 144 -4.08 -0.27 -12.10
C LYS A 144 -4.88 -1.19 -11.19
N ASP A 145 -5.92 -0.65 -10.58
CA ASP A 145 -6.89 -1.43 -9.81
C ASP A 145 -7.79 -2.22 -10.75
N LEU A 146 -7.74 -3.55 -10.64
CA LEU A 146 -8.57 -4.46 -11.42
C LEU A 146 -9.97 -4.65 -10.81
N LYS A 147 -10.19 -4.21 -9.56
CA LYS A 147 -11.46 -4.32 -8.84
C LYS A 147 -11.81 -3.03 -8.10
N PRO A 148 -12.03 -1.90 -8.80
CA PRO A 148 -12.33 -0.61 -8.18
C PRO A 148 -13.59 -0.62 -7.32
N THR A 149 -14.58 -1.47 -7.63
CA THR A 149 -15.83 -1.58 -6.85
C THR A 149 -15.69 -2.42 -5.58
N ALA A 150 -14.60 -3.18 -5.42
CA ALA A 150 -14.36 -4.01 -4.24
C ALA A 150 -13.39 -3.29 -3.29
N GLU A 151 -13.92 -2.50 -2.37
CA GLU A 151 -13.12 -1.68 -1.45
C GLU A 151 -12.21 -2.53 -0.54
N SER A 152 -12.69 -3.69 -0.07
CA SER A 152 -11.94 -4.55 0.85
C SER A 152 -11.12 -5.65 0.16
N ILE A 153 -10.80 -5.47 -1.14
CA ILE A 153 -9.97 -6.40 -1.91
C ILE A 153 -8.96 -5.59 -2.73
N ILE A 154 -7.70 -5.90 -2.54
CA ILE A 154 -6.60 -5.40 -3.36
C ILE A 154 -6.40 -6.40 -4.51
N ASP A 155 -6.48 -5.92 -5.74
CA ASP A 155 -6.19 -6.65 -6.98
C ASP A 155 -5.59 -5.64 -7.95
N PHE A 156 -4.27 -5.44 -7.88
CA PHE A 156 -3.57 -4.43 -8.67
C PHE A 156 -2.65 -5.09 -9.70
N LEU A 157 -2.57 -4.44 -10.85
CA LEU A 157 -1.40 -4.49 -11.71
C LEU A 157 -0.42 -3.43 -11.21
N VAL A 158 0.76 -3.87 -10.79
CA VAL A 158 1.85 -3.05 -10.27
C VAL A 158 2.78 -2.69 -11.43
N ASP A 159 2.81 -1.43 -11.77
CA ASP A 159 3.63 -0.86 -12.85
C ASP A 159 4.32 0.41 -12.34
N TRP A 160 5.58 0.61 -12.74
CA TRP A 160 6.37 1.79 -12.42
C TRP A 160 6.68 2.65 -13.66
N GLY A 161 6.01 2.41 -14.79
CA GLY A 161 6.09 3.22 -16.00
C GLY A 161 7.26 2.87 -16.93
N ASP A 162 8.15 1.97 -16.50
CA ASP A 162 9.18 1.31 -17.31
C ASP A 162 8.69 -0.04 -17.88
N GLY A 163 7.59 -0.56 -17.33
CA GLY A 163 7.24 -1.97 -17.46
C GLY A 163 8.31 -2.88 -16.84
N PRO A 164 8.01 -4.16 -16.62
CA PRO A 164 6.77 -4.85 -16.91
C PRO A 164 6.01 -5.20 -15.61
N VAL A 165 4.80 -5.74 -15.74
CA VAL A 165 3.73 -5.56 -14.76
C VAL A 165 3.58 -6.78 -13.84
N GLY A 166 3.83 -6.60 -12.54
CA GLY A 166 3.51 -7.60 -11.52
C GLY A 166 2.02 -7.58 -11.18
N ARG A 167 1.45 -8.70 -10.71
CA ARG A 167 0.08 -8.72 -10.19
C ARG A 167 0.07 -9.03 -8.69
N VAL A 168 -0.70 -8.23 -7.97
CA VAL A 168 -0.86 -8.36 -6.52
C VAL A 168 -2.32 -8.57 -6.18
N VAL A 169 -2.60 -9.57 -5.34
CA VAL A 169 -3.91 -9.78 -4.73
C VAL A 169 -3.74 -9.86 -3.22
N LEU A 170 -4.52 -9.08 -2.45
CA LEU A 170 -4.56 -9.18 -0.99
C LEU A 170 -6.01 -9.17 -0.50
N LYS A 171 -6.34 -10.16 0.34
CA LYS A 171 -7.69 -10.33 0.89
C LYS A 171 -7.66 -10.33 2.42
N GLY A 172 -8.64 -9.68 3.03
CA GLY A 172 -8.83 -9.69 4.47
C GLY A 172 -9.58 -10.94 4.95
N ALA A 173 -9.09 -11.56 6.03
CA ALA A 173 -9.79 -12.64 6.73
C ALA A 173 -9.58 -12.58 8.25
N GLY A 174 -10.56 -13.08 9.01
CA GLY A 174 -10.42 -13.24 10.46
C GLY A 174 -9.55 -14.46 10.78
N ILE A 175 -8.93 -14.47 11.95
CA ILE A 175 -8.00 -15.53 12.38
C ILE A 175 -8.60 -16.95 12.31
N LYS A 176 -9.90 -17.09 12.57
CA LYS A 176 -10.62 -18.38 12.47
C LYS A 176 -10.74 -18.90 11.02
N ALA A 177 -10.46 -18.09 10.00
CA ALA A 177 -10.53 -18.51 8.60
C ALA A 177 -9.36 -19.43 8.20
N ALA A 178 -8.20 -19.29 8.85
CA ALA A 178 -7.06 -20.18 8.62
C ALA A 178 -7.41 -21.64 8.96
N ASN A 179 -8.09 -21.86 10.09
CA ASN A 179 -8.59 -23.19 10.49
C ASN A 179 -9.69 -23.74 9.56
N ARG A 180 -10.24 -22.92 8.65
CA ARG A 180 -11.26 -23.30 7.66
C ARG A 180 -10.67 -23.50 6.26
N GLY A 181 -9.35 -23.65 6.16
CA GLY A 181 -8.65 -23.91 4.90
C GLY A 181 -8.44 -22.68 4.02
N ARG A 182 -8.61 -21.45 4.56
CA ARG A 182 -8.33 -20.24 3.78
C ARG A 182 -6.85 -19.90 3.88
N HIS A 183 -6.12 -20.14 2.80
CA HIS A 183 -4.69 -19.86 2.67
C HIS A 183 -4.44 -19.02 1.40
N PRO A 184 -3.37 -18.21 1.36
CA PRO A 184 -2.82 -17.73 0.09
C PRO A 184 -2.55 -18.92 -0.83
N LYS A 185 -2.79 -18.78 -2.14
CA LYS A 185 -2.54 -19.85 -3.11
C LYS A 185 -1.06 -19.99 -3.46
#